data_AF-A0A923QFK0-F1
#
_entry.id   AF-A0A923QFK0-F1
#
_cell.length_a   1.000
_cell.length_b   1.000
_cell.length_c   1.000
_cell.angle_alpha   90.00
_cell.angle_beta   90.00
_cell.angle_gamma   90.00
#
_symmetry.space_group_name_H-M   'P 1'
#
loop_
_entity.id
_entity.type
_entity.pdbx_description
1 polymer ?
#
loop_
_entity_poly.entity_id
_entity_poly.type
_entity_poly.pdbx_seq_one_letter_code
_entity_poly.pdbx_strand_id
1 'polypeptide(L)'
;MSVSTHGLRLRNRSHALRNAVELLSSMRFSISLLTVICIASVIGTVLKQNEPAVNYVNQFGPFWAAVFSSASLTSVYSAWWFLLILAFLVTSTSLCIARNTPKILADLKAYKENVREQSLKAFGHKAEADLAEAPEAAANRIGRTLVSGGWKVKLQRREGAQGVGWMVAAKAGAANKIGYIAAHSAIVLVCVGGLLDGDLIVRAQMLLRGKTPYTGGGMIADVRPEHRMAENNPAFRGNIMVAEGSQASTAILNQSAGILLQDLPFAIELKKFIVEYYSTGMPKLFASDIVIHDKATGEKIPARVEVNHPASYKGIEIYQSSFDDGGSSVKLKAVPMGAATKPFEIDGVIGGSSEISNGAQKLTLEYTGLRVINVENFGGATPSGTDVRKVDLGQSIGSHLGAANKTVTKKELRNVGPSISYKLRDASGQAREFHNYMLPVDMGDGSPVFLMGIRDTPADAFRYLRIPADDQGNMDGFLRLRAALADAPTREEAVRRYSAKAVDPARPELATQLAASAP
;
A
#
# COMPACT_ATOMS: atom_id res chain seq x y z
N MET A 1 27.62 -35.01 -13.83
CA MET A 1 28.45 -33.80 -14.12
C MET A 1 28.31 -32.87 -12.92
N SER A 2 29.38 -32.59 -12.20
CA SER A 2 29.36 -31.54 -11.18
C SER A 2 29.18 -30.19 -11.89
N VAL A 3 28.11 -29.48 -11.59
CA VAL A 3 27.86 -28.15 -12.14
C VAL A 3 28.85 -27.21 -11.46
N SER A 4 29.88 -26.76 -12.18
CA SER A 4 30.86 -25.82 -11.65
C SER A 4 30.17 -24.49 -11.29
N THR A 5 30.40 -23.99 -10.09
CA THR A 5 29.87 -22.70 -9.58
C THR A 5 30.71 -21.48 -10.01
N HIS A 6 31.83 -21.71 -10.69
CA HIS A 6 32.67 -20.66 -11.27
C HIS A 6 32.04 -20.07 -12.53
N GLY A 7 32.28 -18.78 -12.78
CA GLY A 7 31.75 -18.06 -13.93
C GLY A 7 32.41 -18.39 -15.28
N LEU A 8 32.00 -17.66 -16.31
CA LEU A 8 32.52 -17.65 -17.66
C LEU A 8 33.97 -17.14 -17.69
N ARG A 9 34.87 -17.96 -18.21
CA ARG A 9 36.27 -17.58 -18.46
C ARG A 9 36.44 -17.14 -19.91
N LEU A 10 36.51 -15.83 -20.13
CA LEU A 10 36.78 -15.27 -21.44
C LEU A 10 38.25 -15.46 -21.83
N ARG A 11 38.51 -15.95 -23.05
CA ARG A 11 39.83 -15.85 -23.68
C ARG A 11 40.05 -14.42 -24.21
N ASN A 12 40.12 -13.44 -23.31
CA ASN A 12 40.47 -12.06 -23.62
C ASN A 12 41.84 -11.70 -23.02
N ARG A 13 42.54 -10.72 -23.59
CA ARG A 13 43.85 -10.22 -23.11
C ARG A 13 43.73 -9.38 -21.83
N SER A 14 42.61 -8.72 -21.60
CA SER A 14 42.39 -7.94 -20.37
C SER A 14 42.04 -8.85 -19.18
N HIS A 15 42.93 -8.88 -18.18
CA HIS A 15 42.73 -9.59 -16.92
C HIS A 15 41.52 -9.06 -16.14
N ALA A 16 41.32 -7.73 -16.12
CA ALA A 16 40.21 -7.09 -15.43
C ALA A 16 38.85 -7.53 -16.01
N LEU A 17 38.73 -7.54 -17.34
CA LEU A 17 37.48 -7.93 -18.00
C LEU A 17 37.17 -9.43 -17.80
N ARG A 18 38.21 -10.27 -17.79
CA ARG A 18 38.06 -11.70 -17.51
C ARG A 18 37.55 -11.94 -16.08
N ASN A 19 38.17 -11.31 -15.09
CA ASN A 19 37.78 -11.45 -13.69
C ASN A 19 36.38 -10.89 -13.43
N ALA A 20 36.03 -9.75 -14.03
CA ALA A 20 34.70 -9.16 -13.92
C ALA A 20 33.62 -10.10 -14.47
N VAL A 21 33.83 -10.68 -15.65
CA VAL A 21 32.87 -11.61 -16.25
C VAL A 21 32.79 -12.93 -15.47
N GLU A 22 33.90 -13.44 -14.93
CA GLU A 22 33.91 -14.63 -14.08
C GLU A 22 33.16 -14.40 -12.76
N LEU A 23 33.30 -13.23 -12.14
CA LEU A 23 32.55 -12.86 -10.93
C LEU A 23 31.06 -12.69 -11.24
N LEU A 24 30.72 -11.88 -12.26
CA LEU A 24 29.35 -11.57 -12.62
C LEU A 24 28.56 -12.80 -13.08
N SER A 25 29.21 -13.82 -13.62
CA SER A 25 28.53 -15.05 -14.05
C SER A 25 28.66 -16.21 -13.05
N SER A 26 29.11 -15.94 -11.82
CA SER A 26 29.14 -16.94 -10.75
C SER A 26 27.78 -17.08 -10.06
N MET A 27 27.33 -18.33 -9.86
CA MET A 27 26.08 -18.62 -9.15
C MET A 27 26.12 -18.13 -7.70
N ARG A 28 27.27 -18.21 -7.03
CA ARG A 28 27.41 -17.78 -5.63
C ARG A 28 27.19 -16.27 -5.50
N PHE A 29 27.71 -15.51 -6.46
CA PHE A 29 27.56 -14.06 -6.52
C PHE A 29 26.08 -13.68 -6.70
N SER A 30 25.35 -14.31 -7.61
CA SER A 30 23.92 -14.04 -7.82
C SER A 30 23.09 -14.34 -6.56
N ILE A 31 23.36 -15.46 -5.87
CA ILE A 31 22.66 -15.84 -4.63
C ILE A 31 22.93 -14.81 -3.54
N SER A 32 24.18 -14.36 -3.37
CA SER A 32 24.51 -13.31 -2.40
C SER A 32 23.79 -11.99 -2.71
N LEU A 33 23.73 -11.57 -3.98
CA LEU A 33 22.99 -10.37 -4.38
C LEU A 33 21.49 -10.49 -4.09
N LEU A 34 20.90 -11.66 -4.38
CA LEU A 34 19.49 -11.92 -4.11
C LEU A 34 19.20 -11.79 -2.60
N THR A 35 20.03 -12.35 -1.73
CA THR A 35 19.89 -12.21 -0.28
C THR A 35 19.92 -10.74 0.16
N VAL A 36 20.84 -9.94 -0.39
CA VAL A 36 20.94 -8.50 -0.07
C VAL A 36 19.68 -7.75 -0.53
N ILE A 37 19.17 -8.04 -1.74
CA ILE A 37 17.92 -7.46 -2.25
C ILE A 37 16.74 -7.82 -1.36
N CYS A 38 16.66 -9.08 -0.89
CA CYS A 38 15.60 -9.51 0.02
C CYS A 38 15.63 -8.71 1.33
N ILE A 39 16.81 -8.54 1.95
CA ILE A 39 16.95 -7.75 3.18
C ILE A 39 16.55 -6.28 2.93
N ALA A 40 17.04 -5.67 1.86
CA ALA A 40 16.67 -4.31 1.47
C ALA A 40 15.16 -4.15 1.26
N SER A 41 14.53 -5.14 0.62
CA SER A 41 13.09 -5.13 0.34
C SER A 41 12.25 -5.26 1.61
N VAL A 42 12.71 -6.04 2.60
CA VAL A 42 12.07 -6.12 3.92
C VAL A 42 12.12 -4.76 4.62
N ILE A 43 13.28 -4.09 4.62
CA ILE A 43 13.42 -2.74 5.19
C ILE A 43 12.46 -1.76 4.52
N GLY A 44 12.39 -1.78 3.18
CA GLY A 44 11.49 -0.93 2.40
C GLY A 44 10.00 -1.24 2.60
N THR A 45 9.66 -2.45 3.06
CA THR A 45 8.27 -2.82 3.39
C THR A 45 7.88 -2.35 4.78
N VAL A 46 8.80 -2.41 5.74
CA VAL A 46 8.57 -1.97 7.13
C VAL A 46 8.54 -0.44 7.22
N LEU A 47 9.49 0.23 6.56
CA LEU A 47 9.51 1.69 6.48
C LEU A 47 8.62 2.13 5.32
N LYS A 48 7.49 2.77 5.59
CA LYS A 48 6.62 3.30 4.53
C LYS A 48 7.41 4.21 3.59
N GLN A 49 7.23 4.04 2.28
CA GLN A 49 8.04 4.70 1.26
C GLN A 49 7.40 6.02 0.81
N ASN A 50 8.22 7.03 0.51
CA ASN A 50 7.82 8.33 -0.03
C ASN A 50 6.75 9.09 0.79
N GLU A 51 6.77 8.94 2.12
CA GLU A 51 5.92 9.72 3.02
C GLU A 51 6.46 11.15 3.17
N PRO A 52 5.62 12.13 3.58
CA PRO A 52 6.08 13.44 3.99
C PRO A 52 7.17 13.35 5.08
N ALA A 53 8.20 14.20 4.98
CA ALA A 53 9.34 14.21 5.92
C ALA A 53 8.90 14.27 7.40
N VAL A 54 7.84 15.04 7.67
CA VAL A 54 7.23 15.19 9.00
C VAL A 54 6.74 13.84 9.55
N ASN A 55 6.19 12.96 8.71
CA ASN A 55 5.70 11.65 9.15
C ASN A 55 6.85 10.75 9.63
N TYR A 56 8.03 10.82 9.00
CA TYR A 56 9.21 10.09 9.46
C TYR A 56 9.76 10.65 10.76
N VAL A 57 9.85 11.98 10.88
CA VAL A 57 10.29 12.63 12.13
C VAL A 57 9.36 12.29 13.28
N ASN A 58 8.04 12.25 13.04
CA ASN A 58 7.05 11.92 14.06
C ASN A 58 7.15 10.45 14.52
N GLN A 59 7.44 9.51 13.61
CA GLN A 59 7.49 8.09 13.94
C GLN A 59 8.83 7.67 14.56
N PHE A 60 9.94 8.24 14.13
CA PHE A 60 11.29 7.76 14.48
C PHE A 60 12.17 8.82 15.18
N GLY A 61 11.69 10.06 15.29
CA GLY A 61 12.46 11.19 15.79
C GLY A 61 13.38 11.82 14.72
N PRO A 62 13.86 13.06 14.96
CA PRO A 62 14.67 13.80 13.97
C PRO A 62 15.96 13.09 13.55
N PHE A 63 16.64 12.43 14.49
CA PHE A 63 17.91 11.74 14.22
C PHE A 63 17.72 10.58 13.24
N TRP A 64 16.82 9.64 13.53
CA TRP A 64 16.59 8.48 12.66
C TRP A 64 15.97 8.86 11.32
N ALA A 65 15.07 9.86 11.30
CA ALA A 65 14.55 10.40 10.05
C ALA A 65 15.67 10.94 9.14
N ALA A 66 16.65 11.65 9.70
CA ALA A 66 17.81 12.12 8.96
C ALA A 66 18.69 10.96 8.46
N VAL A 67 18.95 9.95 9.30
CA VAL A 67 19.68 8.73 8.90
C VAL A 67 18.98 8.03 7.74
N PHE A 68 17.67 7.78 7.85
CA PHE A 68 16.89 7.11 6.79
C PHE A 68 16.89 7.91 5.49
N SER A 69 16.75 9.23 5.57
CA SER A 69 16.82 10.10 4.40
C SER A 69 18.22 10.06 3.75
N SER A 70 19.29 10.15 4.54
CA SER A 70 20.67 10.14 4.04
C SER A 70 21.04 8.83 3.34
N ALA A 71 20.54 7.70 3.85
CA ALA A 71 20.74 6.37 3.27
C ALA A 71 19.74 6.04 2.14
N SER A 72 18.82 6.97 1.79
CA SER A 72 17.72 6.75 0.85
C SER A 72 16.80 5.58 1.22
N LEU A 73 16.64 5.30 2.53
CA LEU A 73 15.75 4.26 3.04
C LEU A 73 14.26 4.65 2.97
N THR A 74 13.97 5.94 2.88
CA THR A 74 12.62 6.45 2.64
C THR A 74 12.13 6.19 1.20
N SER A 75 13.04 5.77 0.31
CA SER A 75 12.78 5.54 -1.12
C SER A 75 13.65 4.40 -1.70
N VAL A 76 13.80 3.29 -0.95
CA VAL A 76 14.68 2.14 -1.22
C VAL A 76 14.58 1.65 -2.66
N TYR A 77 13.36 1.46 -3.18
CA TYR A 77 13.14 0.90 -4.51
C TYR A 77 13.65 1.80 -5.65
N SER A 78 13.89 3.08 -5.35
CA SER A 78 14.47 4.06 -6.28
C SER A 78 15.90 4.49 -5.90
N ALA A 79 16.44 3.95 -4.80
CA ALA A 79 17.77 4.29 -4.33
C ALA A 79 18.83 3.77 -5.31
N TRP A 80 19.86 4.57 -5.58
CA TRP A 80 20.90 4.24 -6.56
C TRP A 80 21.61 2.92 -6.23
N TRP A 81 21.84 2.64 -4.95
CA TRP A 81 22.49 1.42 -4.49
C TRP A 81 21.60 0.19 -4.73
N PHE A 82 20.28 0.32 -4.55
CA PHE A 82 19.34 -0.77 -4.79
C PHE A 82 19.27 -1.09 -6.29
N LEU A 83 19.15 -0.05 -7.11
CA LEU A 83 19.15 -0.18 -8.57
C LEU A 83 20.46 -0.79 -9.10
N LEU A 84 21.60 -0.44 -8.49
CA LEU A 84 22.91 -1.02 -8.86
C LEU A 84 22.97 -2.52 -8.54
N ILE A 85 22.51 -2.93 -7.36
CA ILE A 85 22.47 -4.35 -6.96
C ILE A 85 21.51 -5.13 -7.88
N LEU A 86 20.34 -4.55 -8.18
CA LEU A 86 19.37 -5.13 -9.10
C LEU A 86 19.94 -5.27 -10.52
N ALA A 87 20.64 -4.26 -11.03
CA ALA A 87 21.31 -4.30 -12.33
C ALA A 87 22.38 -5.41 -12.38
N PHE A 88 23.16 -5.58 -11.31
CA PHE A 88 24.11 -6.70 -11.21
C PHE A 88 23.41 -8.06 -11.17
N LEU A 89 22.30 -8.20 -10.44
CA LEU A 89 21.52 -9.44 -10.40
C LEU A 89 20.98 -9.80 -11.78
N VAL A 90 20.38 -8.83 -12.50
CA VAL A 90 19.83 -9.02 -13.85
C VAL A 90 20.94 -9.42 -14.82
N THR A 91 22.06 -8.70 -14.81
CA THR A 91 23.22 -9.01 -15.66
C THR A 91 23.77 -10.41 -15.37
N SER A 92 23.93 -10.73 -14.09
CA SER A 92 24.45 -12.02 -13.64
C SER A 92 23.56 -13.19 -14.06
N THR A 93 22.25 -13.06 -13.81
CA THR A 93 21.25 -14.08 -14.16
C THR A 93 21.15 -14.25 -15.68
N SER A 94 21.20 -13.15 -16.44
CA SER A 94 21.22 -13.16 -17.90
C SER A 94 22.45 -13.88 -18.47
N LEU A 95 23.64 -13.63 -17.90
CA LEU A 95 24.86 -14.35 -18.29
C LEU A 95 24.79 -15.85 -17.96
N CYS A 96 24.18 -16.21 -16.83
CA CYS A 96 23.92 -17.61 -16.47
C CYS A 96 22.99 -18.30 -17.49
N ILE A 97 21.91 -17.62 -17.92
CA ILE A 97 21.01 -18.11 -18.97
C ILE A 97 21.79 -18.28 -20.28
N ALA A 98 22.53 -17.25 -20.72
CA ALA A 98 23.27 -17.27 -21.97
C ALA A 98 24.32 -18.41 -22.02
N ARG A 99 24.97 -18.70 -20.89
CA ARG A 99 25.95 -19.79 -20.78
C ARG A 99 25.33 -21.18 -20.85
N ASN A 100 24.22 -21.39 -20.15
CA ASN A 100 23.68 -22.73 -19.92
C ASN A 100 22.67 -23.13 -21.00
N THR A 101 21.96 -22.17 -21.60
CA THR A 101 20.93 -22.44 -22.62
C THR A 101 21.43 -23.25 -23.81
N PRO A 102 22.58 -22.93 -24.45
CA PRO A 102 23.07 -23.72 -25.58
C PRO A 102 23.36 -25.18 -25.21
N LYS A 103 23.91 -25.42 -24.02
CA LYS A 103 24.22 -26.77 -23.52
C LYS A 103 22.95 -27.55 -23.24
N ILE A 104 21.96 -26.91 -22.62
CA ILE A 104 20.65 -27.52 -22.35
C ILE A 104 19.96 -27.87 -23.67
N LEU A 105 19.94 -26.97 -24.66
CA LEU A 105 19.36 -27.22 -25.97
C LEU A 105 20.06 -28.35 -26.73
N ALA A 106 21.40 -28.41 -26.68
CA ALA A 106 22.16 -29.51 -27.27
C ALA A 106 21.84 -30.86 -26.61
N ASP A 107 21.77 -30.91 -25.27
CA ASP A 107 21.45 -32.11 -24.48
C ASP A 107 19.97 -32.53 -24.62
N LEU A 108 19.07 -31.59 -24.90
CA LEU A 108 17.68 -31.91 -25.26
C LEU A 108 17.61 -32.67 -26.60
N LYS A 109 18.43 -32.26 -27.58
CA LYS A 109 18.51 -32.89 -28.91
C LYS A 109 19.37 -34.15 -28.94
N ALA A 110 20.34 -34.29 -28.03
CA ALA A 110 21.24 -35.43 -27.99
C ALA A 110 20.54 -36.71 -27.47
N TYR A 111 20.80 -37.80 -28.18
CA TYR A 111 20.61 -39.17 -27.72
C TYR A 111 22.01 -39.73 -27.41
N LYS A 112 22.15 -40.51 -26.33
CA LYS A 112 23.44 -41.07 -25.91
C LYS A 112 23.84 -42.29 -26.77
N GLU A 113 23.90 -42.08 -28.07
CA GLU A 113 24.14 -43.12 -29.08
C GLU A 113 25.60 -43.56 -29.16
N ASN A 114 26.55 -42.86 -28.52
CA ASN A 114 27.98 -43.14 -28.63
C ASN A 114 28.57 -43.82 -27.38
N VAL A 115 27.73 -44.40 -26.52
CA VAL A 115 28.21 -45.10 -25.32
C VAL A 115 28.84 -46.44 -25.74
N ARG A 116 30.07 -46.71 -25.32
CA ARG A 116 30.72 -48.01 -25.56
C ARG A 116 30.14 -49.06 -24.62
N GLU A 117 30.11 -50.32 -25.05
CA GLU A 117 29.59 -51.43 -24.25
C GLU A 117 30.26 -51.52 -22.87
N GLN A 118 31.59 -51.41 -22.84
CA GLN A 118 32.36 -51.43 -21.59
C GLN A 118 31.99 -50.26 -20.65
N SER A 119 31.55 -49.13 -21.21
CA SER A 119 31.06 -47.99 -20.41
C SER A 119 29.69 -48.28 -19.80
N LEU A 120 28.83 -49.11 -20.42
CA LEU A 120 27.54 -49.53 -19.82
C LEU A 120 27.75 -50.35 -18.55
N LYS A 121 28.81 -51.17 -18.51
CA LYS A 121 29.18 -51.96 -17.32
C LYS A 121 29.56 -51.09 -16.11
N ALA A 122 29.89 -49.82 -16.32
CA ALA A 122 30.24 -48.87 -15.25
C ALA A 122 29.02 -48.11 -14.67
N PHE A 123 27.81 -48.28 -15.23
CA PHE A 123 26.61 -47.63 -14.67
C PHE A 123 26.17 -48.33 -13.38
N GLY A 124 25.77 -47.53 -12.39
CA GLY A 124 25.29 -48.05 -11.09
C GLY A 124 23.97 -48.81 -11.18
N HIS A 125 23.11 -48.47 -12.14
CA HIS A 125 21.92 -49.24 -12.49
C HIS A 125 22.15 -49.96 -13.82
N LYS A 126 22.32 -51.28 -13.74
CA LYS A 126 22.56 -52.16 -14.89
C LYS A 126 21.94 -53.53 -14.60
N ALA A 127 21.54 -54.21 -15.65
CA ALA A 127 21.11 -55.60 -15.62
C ALA A 127 21.61 -56.29 -16.89
N GLU A 128 21.90 -57.57 -16.80
CA GLU A 128 22.36 -58.42 -17.90
C GLU A 128 21.50 -59.69 -17.90
N ALA A 129 21.07 -60.12 -19.08
CA ALA A 129 20.23 -61.29 -19.27
C ALA A 129 20.44 -61.85 -20.67
N ASP A 130 20.36 -63.17 -20.79
CA ASP A 130 20.39 -63.86 -22.07
C ASP A 130 18.99 -63.89 -22.70
N LEU A 131 18.92 -63.63 -24.01
CA LEU A 131 17.68 -63.60 -24.77
C LEU A 131 17.74 -64.65 -25.87
N ALA A 132 16.72 -65.51 -25.96
CA ALA A 132 16.58 -66.53 -27.00
C ALA A 132 16.01 -65.96 -28.31
N GLU A 133 16.53 -64.81 -28.74
CA GLU A 133 16.12 -64.11 -29.96
C GLU A 133 17.31 -63.46 -30.65
N ALA A 134 17.23 -63.28 -31.97
CA ALA A 134 18.28 -62.60 -32.72
C ALA A 134 18.44 -61.13 -32.24
N PRO A 135 19.66 -60.57 -32.21
CA PRO A 135 19.90 -59.22 -31.67
C PRO A 135 19.02 -58.12 -32.27
N GLU A 136 18.73 -58.19 -33.57
CA GLU A 136 17.85 -57.24 -34.25
C GLU A 136 16.38 -57.39 -33.85
N ALA A 137 15.89 -58.62 -33.72
CA ALA A 137 14.53 -58.89 -33.28
C ALA A 137 14.31 -58.40 -31.83
N ALA A 138 15.28 -58.67 -30.96
CA ALA A 138 15.30 -58.20 -29.58
C ALA A 138 15.27 -56.67 -29.50
N ALA A 139 16.16 -56.00 -30.24
CA ALA A 139 16.24 -54.54 -30.25
C ALA A 139 14.95 -53.88 -30.74
N ASN A 140 14.33 -54.42 -31.79
CA ASN A 140 13.04 -53.94 -32.31
C ASN A 140 11.90 -54.17 -31.31
N ARG A 141 11.83 -55.35 -30.66
CA ARG A 141 10.82 -55.67 -29.65
C ARG A 141 10.94 -54.73 -28.45
N ILE A 142 12.14 -54.61 -27.87
CA ILE A 142 12.43 -53.72 -26.73
C ILE A 142 12.11 -52.27 -27.11
N GLY A 143 12.50 -51.85 -28.32
CA GLY A 143 12.21 -50.50 -28.79
C GLY A 143 10.71 -50.20 -28.90
N ARG A 144 9.91 -51.13 -29.46
CA ARG A 144 8.45 -50.99 -29.54
C ARG A 144 7.81 -50.93 -28.15
N THR A 145 8.25 -51.78 -27.22
CA THR A 145 7.75 -51.76 -25.83
C THR A 145 8.04 -50.41 -25.16
N LEU A 146 9.25 -49.88 -25.31
CA LEU A 146 9.62 -48.57 -24.75
C LEU A 146 8.83 -47.43 -25.39
N VAL A 147 8.60 -47.45 -26.70
CA VAL A 147 7.74 -46.47 -27.38
C VAL A 147 6.30 -46.53 -26.85
N SER A 148 5.75 -47.73 -26.64
CA SER A 148 4.41 -47.90 -26.05
C SER A 148 4.31 -47.33 -24.62
N GLY A 149 5.43 -47.34 -23.89
CA GLY A 149 5.56 -46.68 -22.58
C GLY A 149 5.87 -45.18 -22.63
N GLY A 150 5.80 -44.53 -23.79
CA GLY A 150 6.01 -43.08 -23.95
C GLY A 150 7.48 -42.64 -24.06
N TRP A 151 8.41 -43.56 -24.26
CA TRP A 151 9.83 -43.23 -24.44
C TRP A 151 10.14 -42.86 -25.90
N LYS A 152 11.06 -41.92 -26.09
CA LYS A 152 11.68 -41.68 -27.39
C LYS A 152 12.85 -42.64 -27.57
N VAL A 153 12.76 -43.52 -28.56
CA VAL A 153 13.72 -44.61 -28.78
C VAL A 153 14.48 -44.41 -30.09
N LYS A 154 15.76 -44.76 -30.09
CA LYS A 154 16.58 -44.89 -31.29
C LYS A 154 17.35 -46.22 -31.26
N LEU A 155 17.27 -46.94 -32.37
CA LEU A 155 17.97 -48.21 -32.58
C LEU A 155 19.20 -47.95 -33.44
N GLN A 156 20.34 -48.50 -33.04
CA GLN A 156 21.60 -48.36 -33.78
C GLN A 156 22.25 -49.73 -33.96
N ARG A 157 22.40 -50.15 -35.22
CA ARG A 157 23.20 -51.31 -35.58
C ARG A 157 24.68 -51.00 -35.35
N ARG A 158 25.42 -51.93 -34.75
CA ARG A 158 26.84 -51.80 -34.43
C ARG A 158 27.58 -53.08 -34.80
N GLU A 159 28.77 -52.93 -35.35
CA GLU A 159 29.65 -54.05 -35.67
C GLU A 159 30.74 -54.13 -34.61
N GLY A 160 30.88 -55.31 -33.99
CA GLY A 160 31.86 -55.57 -32.95
C GLY A 160 32.66 -56.84 -33.23
N ALA A 161 33.65 -57.12 -32.37
CA ALA A 161 34.54 -58.28 -32.51
C ALA A 161 33.82 -59.64 -32.44
N GLN A 162 32.61 -59.68 -31.88
CA GLN A 162 31.76 -60.88 -31.76
C GLN A 162 30.59 -60.89 -32.76
N GLY A 163 30.57 -59.98 -33.74
CA GLY A 163 29.53 -59.90 -34.77
C GLY A 163 28.68 -58.62 -34.71
N VAL A 164 27.51 -58.65 -35.37
CA VAL A 164 26.57 -57.53 -35.45
C VAL A 164 25.71 -57.49 -34.19
N GLY A 165 25.82 -56.40 -33.42
CA GLY A 165 24.97 -56.09 -32.27
C GLY A 165 24.09 -54.87 -32.48
N TRP A 166 23.19 -54.61 -31.54
CA TRP A 166 22.29 -53.47 -31.57
C TRP A 166 22.31 -52.69 -30.25
N MET A 167 22.33 -51.37 -30.33
CA MET A 167 22.12 -50.49 -29.19
C MET A 167 20.70 -49.91 -29.25
N VAL A 168 19.98 -50.05 -28.13
CA VAL A 168 18.69 -49.37 -27.90
C VAL A 168 18.92 -48.20 -26.96
N ALA A 169 18.79 -46.97 -27.47
CA ALA A 169 18.86 -45.77 -26.66
C ALA A 169 17.44 -45.19 -26.47
N ALA A 170 16.98 -45.10 -25.22
CA ALA A 170 15.66 -44.57 -24.89
C ALA A 170 15.76 -43.37 -23.94
N LYS A 171 14.89 -42.38 -24.14
CA LYS A 171 14.83 -41.16 -23.32
C LYS A 171 13.39 -40.78 -23.03
N ALA A 172 13.11 -40.48 -21.76
CA ALA A 172 11.87 -39.86 -21.29
C ALA A 172 12.19 -38.62 -20.44
N GLY A 173 11.22 -37.72 -20.27
CA GLY A 173 11.33 -36.60 -19.31
C GLY A 173 12.27 -35.45 -19.72
N ALA A 174 12.35 -35.09 -20.99
CA ALA A 174 13.22 -34.00 -21.45
C ALA A 174 12.77 -32.59 -20.98
N ALA A 175 11.49 -32.40 -20.66
CA ALA A 175 10.92 -31.10 -20.31
C ALA A 175 11.48 -30.49 -19.02
N ASN A 176 11.99 -31.31 -18.08
CA ASN A 176 12.53 -30.82 -16.81
C ASN A 176 13.69 -29.84 -16.98
N LYS A 177 14.45 -29.92 -18.09
CA LYS A 177 15.58 -29.03 -18.36
C LYS A 177 15.14 -27.62 -18.78
N ILE A 178 13.91 -27.47 -19.26
CA ILE A 178 13.32 -26.17 -19.63
C ILE A 178 13.02 -25.36 -18.37
N GLY A 179 12.70 -26.02 -17.24
CA GLY A 179 12.39 -25.36 -15.98
C GLY A 179 13.49 -24.41 -15.49
N TYR A 180 14.77 -24.77 -15.68
CA TYR A 180 15.89 -23.88 -15.38
C TYR A 180 15.83 -22.58 -16.18
N ILE A 181 15.62 -22.68 -17.50
CA ILE A 181 15.57 -21.53 -18.41
C ILE A 181 14.37 -20.66 -18.07
N ALA A 182 13.20 -21.28 -17.87
CA ALA A 182 11.97 -20.59 -17.54
C ALA A 182 12.09 -19.81 -16.22
N ALA A 183 12.57 -20.44 -15.14
CA ALA A 183 12.70 -19.80 -13.84
C ALA A 183 13.66 -18.61 -13.85
N HIS A 184 14.84 -18.76 -14.47
CA HIS A 184 15.82 -17.67 -14.51
C HIS A 184 15.35 -16.55 -15.45
N SER A 185 14.72 -16.88 -16.58
CA SER A 185 14.17 -15.88 -17.50
C SER A 185 13.03 -15.10 -16.85
N ALA A 186 12.20 -15.76 -16.03
CA ALA A 186 11.14 -15.10 -15.26
C ALA A 186 11.71 -14.09 -14.26
N ILE A 187 12.79 -14.44 -13.53
CA ILE A 187 13.47 -13.50 -12.62
C ILE A 187 13.96 -12.27 -13.40
N VAL A 188 14.66 -12.48 -14.53
CA VAL A 188 15.14 -11.38 -15.37
C VAL A 188 13.97 -10.52 -15.85
N LEU A 189 12.90 -11.15 -16.35
CA LEU A 189 11.71 -10.46 -16.85
C LEU A 189 11.05 -9.60 -15.77
N VAL A 190 10.84 -10.16 -14.57
CA VAL A 190 10.24 -9.44 -13.44
C VAL A 190 11.11 -8.28 -12.99
N CYS A 191 12.42 -8.48 -12.87
CA CYS A 191 13.34 -7.41 -12.49
C CYS A 191 13.41 -6.29 -13.53
N VAL A 192 13.44 -6.63 -14.83
CA VAL A 192 13.40 -5.64 -15.91
C VAL A 192 12.06 -4.92 -15.93
N GLY A 193 10.95 -5.64 -15.76
CA GLY A 193 9.61 -5.06 -15.64
C GLY A 193 9.52 -4.06 -14.49
N GLY A 194 10.00 -4.41 -13.30
CA GLY A 194 10.02 -3.51 -12.15
C GLY A 194 10.94 -2.30 -12.33
N LEU A 195 12.04 -2.44 -13.06
CA LEU A 195 12.91 -1.31 -13.42
C LEU A 195 12.21 -0.35 -14.40
N LEU A 196 11.46 -0.89 -15.36
CA LEU A 196 10.74 -0.09 -16.36
C LEU A 196 9.49 0.59 -15.78
N ASP A 197 8.71 -0.12 -14.95
CA ASP A 197 7.53 0.41 -14.26
C ASP A 197 7.90 1.40 -13.13
N GLY A 198 9.12 1.28 -12.61
CA GLY A 198 9.66 2.16 -11.59
C GLY A 198 10.10 3.53 -12.09
N ASP A 199 10.78 4.26 -11.21
CA ASP A 199 11.22 5.64 -11.43
C ASP A 199 12.48 5.77 -12.32
N LEU A 200 13.00 4.66 -12.86
CA LEU A 200 14.26 4.65 -13.63
C LEU A 200 14.17 5.55 -14.86
N ILE A 201 13.07 5.46 -15.61
CA ILE A 201 12.87 6.25 -16.84
C ILE A 201 12.75 7.73 -16.51
N VAL A 202 12.00 8.06 -15.46
CA VAL A 202 11.82 9.44 -14.99
C VAL A 202 13.16 10.02 -14.54
N ARG A 203 13.95 9.28 -13.75
CA ARG A 203 15.30 9.68 -13.31
C ARG A 203 16.28 9.84 -14.46
N ALA A 204 16.26 8.94 -15.44
CA ALA A 204 17.08 9.08 -16.63
C ALA A 204 16.75 10.38 -17.38
N GLN A 205 15.48 10.76 -17.45
CA GLN A 205 15.07 12.04 -18.02
C GLN A 205 15.46 13.24 -17.13
N MET A 206 15.41 13.12 -15.81
CA MET A 206 15.95 14.15 -14.91
C MET A 206 17.44 14.39 -15.14
N LEU A 207 18.22 13.31 -15.25
CA LEU A 207 19.66 13.36 -15.44
C LEU A 207 20.06 13.87 -16.84
N LEU A 208 19.39 13.38 -17.89
CA LEU A 208 19.79 13.61 -19.28
C LEU A 208 19.05 14.77 -19.96
N ARG A 209 17.88 15.17 -19.45
CA ARG A 209 17.01 16.22 -20.05
C ARG A 209 16.74 17.40 -19.12
N GLY A 210 17.51 17.53 -18.04
CA GLY A 210 17.43 18.69 -17.13
C GLY A 210 16.08 18.86 -16.44
N LYS A 211 15.34 17.77 -16.20
CA LYS A 211 14.09 17.82 -15.42
C LYS A 211 14.40 17.88 -13.94
N THR A 212 13.73 18.77 -13.22
CA THR A 212 13.96 19.00 -11.78
C THR A 212 12.66 18.92 -11.01
N PRO A 213 12.62 18.36 -9.79
CA PRO A 213 11.42 18.37 -8.97
C PRO A 213 11.01 19.80 -8.60
N TYR A 214 9.71 20.06 -8.56
CA TYR A 214 9.13 21.29 -8.05
C TYR A 214 8.92 21.18 -6.54
N THR A 215 9.31 22.23 -5.81
CA THR A 215 9.21 22.35 -4.34
C THR A 215 8.39 23.55 -3.88
N GLY A 216 7.86 24.34 -4.82
CA GLY A 216 7.06 25.53 -4.51
C GLY A 216 5.61 25.21 -4.17
N GLY A 217 4.90 26.21 -3.66
CA GLY A 217 3.43 26.22 -3.62
C GLY A 217 2.87 27.07 -4.77
N GLY A 218 1.69 26.72 -5.26
CA GLY A 218 1.03 27.46 -6.35
C GLY A 218 0.06 26.60 -7.15
N MET A 219 -0.51 27.19 -8.20
CA MET A 219 -1.39 26.47 -9.12
C MET A 219 -0.56 25.59 -10.05
N ILE A 220 -1.11 24.41 -10.39
CA ILE A 220 -0.50 23.49 -11.37
C ILE A 220 -0.21 24.22 -12.70
N ALA A 221 -1.09 25.14 -13.11
CA ALA A 221 -0.95 25.92 -14.34
C ALA A 221 0.35 26.76 -14.40
N ASP A 222 0.85 27.22 -13.24
CA ASP A 222 2.01 28.11 -13.16
C ASP A 222 3.34 27.36 -13.06
N VAL A 223 3.29 26.03 -13.00
CA VAL A 223 4.50 25.19 -12.87
C VAL A 223 5.26 25.15 -14.19
N ARG A 224 6.51 25.62 -14.15
CA ARG A 224 7.43 25.72 -15.31
C ARG A 224 7.68 24.38 -16.00
N PRO A 225 7.97 24.36 -17.32
CA PRO A 225 8.19 23.13 -18.09
C PRO A 225 9.35 22.24 -17.62
N GLU A 226 10.33 22.79 -16.90
CA GLU A 226 11.44 22.03 -16.30
C GLU A 226 10.98 21.05 -15.20
N HIS A 227 9.79 21.30 -14.61
CA HIS A 227 9.16 20.44 -13.61
C HIS A 227 8.06 19.54 -14.18
N ARG A 228 7.86 19.58 -15.50
CA ARG A 228 6.82 18.82 -16.22
C ARG A 228 7.46 17.75 -17.11
N MET A 229 6.91 16.54 -17.07
CA MET A 229 7.23 15.42 -17.96
C MET A 229 6.41 15.54 -19.23
N ALA A 230 6.98 15.08 -20.35
CA ALA A 230 6.27 15.09 -21.62
C ALA A 230 5.17 14.02 -21.67
N GLU A 231 4.10 14.25 -22.44
CA GLU A 231 3.00 13.28 -22.59
C GLU A 231 3.47 11.92 -23.13
N ASN A 232 4.56 11.88 -23.91
CA ASN A 232 5.16 10.67 -24.47
C ASN A 232 6.17 10.00 -23.53
N ASN A 233 6.06 10.21 -22.22
CA ASN A 233 6.92 9.57 -21.23
C ASN A 233 6.64 8.05 -21.19
N PRO A 234 7.62 7.18 -21.51
CA PRO A 234 7.34 5.77 -21.74
C PRO A 234 7.03 4.97 -20.47
N ALA A 235 7.37 5.48 -19.29
CA ALA A 235 6.89 4.92 -18.04
C ALA A 235 6.89 5.98 -16.92
N PHE A 236 5.87 5.91 -16.08
CA PHE A 236 5.76 6.70 -14.86
C PHE A 236 4.75 6.06 -13.92
N ARG A 237 4.88 6.41 -12.64
CA ARG A 237 3.85 6.16 -11.64
C ARG A 237 3.51 7.47 -10.96
N GLY A 238 2.24 7.86 -11.02
CA GLY A 238 1.75 9.11 -10.46
C GLY A 238 0.37 8.96 -9.85
N ASN A 239 -0.02 9.96 -9.08
CA ASN A 239 -1.35 10.07 -8.50
C ASN A 239 -2.08 11.26 -9.14
N ILE A 240 -3.37 11.11 -9.39
CA ILE A 240 -4.22 12.20 -9.86
C ILE A 240 -5.40 12.33 -8.89
N MET A 241 -5.69 13.56 -8.47
CA MET A 241 -6.83 13.86 -7.61
C MET A 241 -7.95 14.42 -8.48
N VAL A 242 -9.11 13.77 -8.47
CA VAL A 242 -10.28 14.16 -9.26
C VAL A 242 -11.47 14.22 -8.31
N ALA A 243 -12.07 15.39 -8.14
CA ALA A 243 -13.30 15.54 -7.37
C ALA A 243 -14.51 15.13 -8.22
N GLU A 244 -15.56 14.62 -7.59
CA GLU A 244 -16.80 14.28 -8.32
C GLU A 244 -17.33 15.48 -9.10
N GLY A 245 -17.72 15.25 -10.36
CA GLY A 245 -18.18 16.29 -11.27
C GLY A 245 -17.07 17.16 -11.88
N SER A 246 -15.80 16.90 -11.56
CA SER A 246 -14.66 17.64 -12.12
C SER A 246 -13.76 16.74 -12.99
N GLN A 247 -12.85 17.38 -13.73
CA GLN A 247 -11.90 16.74 -14.62
C GLN A 247 -10.46 17.11 -14.25
N ALA A 248 -9.54 16.16 -14.38
CA ALA A 248 -8.11 16.42 -14.28
C ALA A 248 -7.34 15.68 -15.39
N SER A 249 -6.22 16.24 -15.82
CA SER A 249 -5.36 15.64 -16.87
C SER A 249 -3.87 15.70 -16.56
N THR A 250 -3.51 16.01 -15.32
CA THR A 250 -2.12 16.11 -14.88
C THR A 250 -1.93 15.24 -13.65
N ALA A 251 -1.06 14.23 -13.76
CA ALA A 251 -0.68 13.35 -12.66
C ALA A 251 0.53 13.93 -11.91
N ILE A 252 0.60 13.66 -10.61
CA ILE A 252 1.69 14.07 -9.71
C ILE A 252 2.59 12.86 -9.46
N LEU A 253 3.86 13.00 -9.82
CA LEU A 253 4.92 12.01 -9.58
C LEU A 253 5.68 12.45 -8.34
N ASN A 254 5.52 11.72 -7.24
CA ASN A 254 6.23 12.00 -6.00
C ASN A 254 7.71 11.60 -6.13
N GLN A 255 8.59 12.55 -5.84
CA GLN A 255 10.04 12.38 -5.86
C GLN A 255 10.61 12.66 -4.47
N SER A 256 11.81 12.14 -4.18
CA SER A 256 12.44 12.32 -2.86
C SER A 256 12.69 13.79 -2.50
N ALA A 257 12.83 14.66 -3.49
CA ALA A 257 13.14 16.09 -3.33
C ALA A 257 11.98 17.02 -3.72
N GLY A 258 10.80 16.52 -4.05
CA GLY A 258 9.66 17.34 -4.50
C GLY A 258 8.70 16.54 -5.39
N ILE A 259 8.02 17.23 -6.30
CA ILE A 259 7.11 16.58 -7.25
C ILE A 259 7.50 16.87 -8.70
N LEU A 260 7.19 15.95 -9.60
CA LEU A 260 7.14 16.20 -11.04
C LEU A 260 5.70 16.11 -11.51
N LEU A 261 5.34 16.90 -12.50
CA LEU A 261 4.01 16.84 -13.11
C LEU A 261 4.09 16.02 -14.40
N GLN A 262 3.12 15.14 -14.63
CA GLN A 262 2.98 14.37 -15.86
C GLN A 262 1.66 14.76 -16.52
N ASP A 263 1.75 15.45 -17.65
CA ASP A 263 0.57 15.73 -18.46
C ASP A 263 0.13 14.45 -19.20
N LEU A 264 -1.18 14.22 -19.22
CA LEU A 264 -1.80 13.06 -19.85
C LEU A 264 -2.44 13.46 -21.19
N PRO A 265 -2.42 12.59 -22.21
CA PRO A 265 -3.06 12.83 -23.51
C PRO A 265 -4.60 12.71 -23.46
N PHE A 266 -5.18 12.62 -22.26
CA PHE A 266 -6.60 12.54 -21.97
C PHE A 266 -6.90 13.23 -20.62
N ALA A 267 -8.16 13.56 -20.37
CA ALA A 267 -8.64 13.96 -19.05
C ALA A 267 -9.48 12.84 -18.42
N ILE A 268 -9.40 12.70 -17.11
CA ILE A 268 -10.24 11.79 -16.33
C ILE A 268 -11.28 12.65 -15.63
N GLU A 269 -12.55 12.37 -15.91
CA GLU A 269 -13.69 12.91 -15.17
C GLU A 269 -14.18 11.88 -14.17
N LEU A 270 -14.34 12.28 -12.90
CA LEU A 270 -15.00 11.43 -11.91
C LEU A 270 -16.51 11.73 -11.94
N LYS A 271 -17.32 10.80 -12.41
CA LYS A 271 -18.78 10.94 -12.37
C LYS A 271 -19.34 10.64 -11.00
N LYS A 272 -18.85 9.57 -10.38
CA LYS A 272 -19.32 9.12 -9.08
C LYS A 272 -18.31 8.19 -8.42
N PHE A 273 -18.04 8.43 -7.15
CA PHE A 273 -17.39 7.49 -6.25
C PHE A 273 -18.46 6.70 -5.50
N ILE A 274 -18.29 5.39 -5.45
CA ILE A 274 -19.26 4.45 -4.89
C ILE A 274 -18.56 3.68 -3.78
N VAL A 275 -19.15 3.71 -2.59
CA VAL A 275 -18.80 2.82 -1.50
C VAL A 275 -20.01 1.96 -1.15
N GLU A 276 -19.89 0.65 -1.31
CA GLU A 276 -20.88 -0.28 -0.78
C GLU A 276 -20.42 -0.75 0.60
N TYR A 277 -21.36 -0.89 1.53
CA TYR A 277 -21.09 -1.39 2.88
C TYR A 277 -21.88 -2.66 3.13
N TYR A 278 -21.32 -3.58 3.91
CA TYR A 278 -22.08 -4.65 4.53
C TYR A 278 -23.03 -4.09 5.60
N SER A 279 -24.00 -4.88 6.04
CA SER A 279 -24.90 -4.51 7.16
C SER A 279 -24.15 -4.20 8.47
N THR A 280 -22.92 -4.71 8.62
CA THR A 280 -22.01 -4.44 9.72
C THR A 280 -21.35 -3.06 9.66
N GLY A 281 -21.53 -2.32 8.56
CA GLY A 281 -20.85 -1.05 8.28
C GLY A 281 -19.46 -1.21 7.65
N MET A 282 -18.91 -2.43 7.54
CA MET A 282 -17.63 -2.64 6.87
C MET A 282 -17.74 -2.36 5.36
N PRO A 283 -16.77 -1.66 4.73
CA PRO A 283 -16.74 -1.48 3.28
C PRO A 283 -16.67 -2.83 2.55
N LYS A 284 -17.52 -2.99 1.55
CA LYS A 284 -17.61 -4.14 0.64
C LYS A 284 -16.95 -3.85 -0.70
N LEU A 285 -17.16 -2.65 -1.23
CA LEU A 285 -16.69 -2.25 -2.55
C LEU A 285 -16.29 -0.77 -2.52
N PHE A 286 -15.19 -0.45 -3.18
CA PHE A 286 -14.86 0.90 -3.59
C PHE A 286 -14.78 0.90 -5.12
N ALA A 287 -15.56 1.77 -5.75
CA ALA A 287 -15.60 1.90 -7.20
C ALA A 287 -15.67 3.37 -7.60
N SER A 288 -15.10 3.69 -8.75
CA SER A 288 -15.17 5.01 -9.37
C SER A 288 -15.71 4.85 -10.78
N ASP A 289 -16.90 5.42 -11.02
CA ASP A 289 -17.43 5.57 -12.37
C ASP A 289 -16.77 6.82 -12.98
N ILE A 290 -15.95 6.62 -14.00
CA ILE A 290 -15.16 7.66 -14.65
C ILE A 290 -15.54 7.80 -16.13
N VAL A 291 -15.25 8.96 -16.69
CA VAL A 291 -15.25 9.17 -18.14
C VAL A 291 -13.87 9.65 -18.55
N ILE A 292 -13.27 8.94 -19.50
CA ILE A 292 -11.99 9.31 -20.11
C ILE A 292 -12.30 10.17 -21.33
N HIS A 293 -11.75 11.40 -21.36
CA HIS A 293 -11.90 12.34 -22.46
C HIS A 293 -10.60 12.39 -23.26
N ASP A 294 -10.59 11.83 -24.46
CA ASP A 294 -9.43 11.90 -25.35
C ASP A 294 -9.24 13.35 -25.83
N LYS A 295 -8.06 13.95 -25.55
CA LYS A 295 -7.77 15.33 -25.99
C LYS A 295 -7.59 15.46 -27.50
N ALA A 296 -7.19 14.39 -28.19
CA ALA A 296 -6.93 14.40 -29.62
C ALA A 296 -8.19 14.12 -30.45
N THR A 297 -9.01 13.15 -30.04
CA THR A 297 -10.22 12.75 -30.79
C THR A 297 -11.49 13.38 -30.26
N GLY A 298 -11.50 13.87 -29.01
CA GLY A 298 -12.70 14.33 -28.32
C GLY A 298 -13.63 13.20 -27.87
N GLU A 299 -13.24 11.94 -28.05
CA GLU A 299 -14.01 10.77 -27.65
C GLU A 299 -14.19 10.71 -26.12
N LYS A 300 -15.39 10.30 -25.69
CA LYS A 300 -15.75 10.13 -24.28
C LYS A 300 -16.00 8.66 -24.00
N ILE A 301 -15.13 8.08 -23.18
CA ILE A 301 -15.12 6.64 -22.94
C ILE A 301 -15.50 6.40 -21.48
N PRO A 302 -16.72 5.90 -21.20
CA PRO A 302 -17.10 5.55 -19.85
C PRO A 302 -16.31 4.32 -19.40
N ALA A 303 -15.79 4.36 -18.18
CA ALA A 303 -15.09 3.25 -17.57
C ALA A 303 -15.41 3.19 -16.08
N ARG A 304 -15.27 2.00 -15.49
CA ARG A 304 -15.44 1.79 -14.06
C ARG A 304 -14.16 1.22 -13.51
N VAL A 305 -13.63 1.86 -12.47
CA VAL A 305 -12.40 1.45 -11.78
C VAL A 305 -12.80 0.91 -10.42
N GLU A 306 -12.44 -0.34 -10.13
CA GLU A 306 -12.68 -0.97 -8.82
C GLU A 306 -11.36 -1.46 -8.23
N VAL A 307 -11.38 -1.81 -6.94
CA VAL A 307 -10.22 -2.43 -6.28
C VAL A 307 -9.81 -3.70 -7.04
N ASN A 308 -8.55 -3.76 -7.49
CA ASN A 308 -7.98 -4.81 -8.35
C ASN A 308 -8.53 -4.91 -9.77
N HIS A 309 -9.42 -4.00 -10.19
CA HIS A 309 -9.96 -3.93 -11.55
C HIS A 309 -9.69 -2.53 -12.14
N PRO A 310 -8.48 -2.29 -12.68
CA PRO A 310 -8.12 -1.01 -13.29
C PRO A 310 -8.82 -0.78 -14.62
N ALA A 311 -8.93 0.49 -15.02
CA ALA A 311 -9.25 0.87 -16.39
C ALA A 311 -7.94 1.10 -17.17
N SER A 312 -7.88 0.61 -18.41
CA SER A 312 -6.70 0.76 -19.27
C SER A 312 -7.02 1.67 -20.45
N TYR A 313 -6.18 2.67 -20.68
CA TYR A 313 -6.33 3.58 -21.81
C TYR A 313 -5.00 4.14 -22.30
N LYS A 314 -4.75 4.06 -23.63
CA LYS A 314 -3.48 4.47 -24.28
C LYS A 314 -2.21 3.94 -23.58
N GLY A 315 -2.27 2.71 -23.05
CA GLY A 315 -1.15 2.07 -22.35
C GLY A 315 -0.94 2.55 -20.91
N ILE A 316 -1.86 3.35 -20.36
CA ILE A 316 -1.86 3.80 -18.97
C ILE A 316 -2.95 3.03 -18.20
N GLU A 317 -2.53 2.39 -17.10
CA GLU A 317 -3.44 1.72 -16.16
C GLU A 317 -3.88 2.70 -15.06
N ILE A 318 -5.19 2.81 -14.86
CA ILE A 318 -5.82 3.73 -13.92
C ILE A 318 -6.37 2.91 -12.75
N TYR A 319 -5.78 3.10 -11.58
CA TYR A 319 -6.16 2.43 -10.34
C TYR A 319 -6.81 3.41 -9.37
N GLN A 320 -7.79 2.93 -8.60
CA GLN A 320 -8.28 3.65 -7.44
C GLN A 320 -7.36 3.34 -6.24
N SER A 321 -6.46 4.28 -5.93
CA SER A 321 -5.46 4.12 -4.86
C SER A 321 -5.89 4.68 -3.51
N SER A 322 -6.73 5.70 -3.52
CA SER A 322 -7.19 6.42 -2.33
C SER A 322 -8.47 7.18 -2.64
N PHE A 323 -9.15 7.68 -1.62
CA PHE A 323 -10.27 8.60 -1.73
C PHE A 323 -10.20 9.63 -0.61
N ASP A 324 -10.78 10.80 -0.85
CA ASP A 324 -10.99 11.82 0.16
C ASP A 324 -12.36 12.46 -0.05
N ASP A 325 -12.76 13.35 0.86
CA ASP A 325 -14.08 14.00 0.81
C ASP A 325 -14.30 14.83 -0.48
N GLY A 326 -13.24 15.36 -1.08
CA GLY A 326 -13.32 16.02 -2.39
C GLY A 326 -14.00 17.40 -2.37
N GLY A 327 -14.37 17.94 -1.20
CA GLY A 327 -14.92 19.29 -1.04
C GLY A 327 -16.42 19.31 -0.78
N SER A 328 -16.93 18.49 0.13
CA SER A 328 -18.32 18.52 0.57
C SER A 328 -18.67 19.87 1.20
N SER A 329 -19.84 20.40 0.85
CA SER A 329 -20.43 21.54 1.54
C SER A 329 -20.97 21.13 2.91
N VAL A 330 -20.61 21.87 3.95
CA VAL A 330 -21.05 21.64 5.33
C VAL A 330 -21.72 22.88 5.90
N LYS A 331 -22.78 22.66 6.67
CA LYS A 331 -23.43 23.68 7.48
C LYS A 331 -23.34 23.28 8.95
N LEU A 332 -22.58 24.02 9.73
CA LEU A 332 -22.27 23.70 11.12
C LEU A 332 -22.95 24.70 12.07
N LYS A 333 -23.47 24.19 13.19
CA LYS A 333 -24.00 25.02 14.29
C LYS A 333 -22.93 25.17 15.37
N ALA A 334 -22.37 26.36 15.51
CA ALA A 334 -21.43 26.68 16.57
C ALA A 334 -22.17 26.94 17.88
N VAL A 335 -21.77 26.25 18.96
CA VAL A 335 -22.35 26.40 20.30
C VAL A 335 -21.27 26.94 21.25
N PRO A 336 -21.33 28.23 21.62
CA PRO A 336 -20.37 28.82 22.53
C PRO A 336 -20.35 28.14 23.90
N MET A 337 -19.15 27.83 24.37
CA MET A 337 -18.94 27.09 25.62
C MET A 337 -18.48 27.99 26.78
N GLY A 338 -17.78 29.10 26.52
CA GLY A 338 -17.26 29.99 27.58
C GLY A 338 -17.54 31.48 27.37
N ALA A 339 -18.16 31.86 26.24
CA ALA A 339 -18.41 33.25 25.88
C ALA A 339 -19.90 33.58 25.95
N ALA A 340 -20.23 34.80 26.35
CA ALA A 340 -21.60 35.36 26.34
C ALA A 340 -22.08 35.65 24.91
N THR A 341 -22.03 34.65 24.04
CA THR A 341 -22.43 34.74 22.63
C THR A 341 -23.51 33.70 22.35
N LYS A 342 -24.46 34.05 21.47
CA LYS A 342 -25.53 33.13 21.07
C LYS A 342 -24.99 32.10 20.07
N PRO A 343 -25.56 30.89 20.01
CA PRO A 343 -25.27 29.94 18.94
C PRO A 343 -25.48 30.56 17.56
N PHE A 344 -24.61 30.22 16.62
CA PHE A 344 -24.66 30.73 15.24
C PHE A 344 -24.35 29.62 14.24
N GLU A 345 -24.76 29.82 12.98
CA GLU A 345 -24.48 28.89 11.90
C GLU A 345 -23.26 29.35 11.11
N ILE A 346 -22.52 28.38 10.57
CA ILE A 346 -21.39 28.64 9.69
C ILE A 346 -21.41 27.65 8.54
N ASP A 347 -21.42 28.19 7.32
CA ASP A 347 -21.32 27.42 6.09
C ASP A 347 -19.85 27.31 5.69
N GLY A 348 -19.48 26.17 5.12
CA GLY A 348 -18.11 25.90 4.70
C GLY A 348 -18.03 24.78 3.68
N VAL A 349 -16.82 24.58 3.17
CA VAL A 349 -16.48 23.49 2.26
C VAL A 349 -15.26 22.78 2.85
N ILE A 350 -15.26 21.45 2.88
CA ILE A 350 -14.10 20.68 3.34
C ILE A 350 -12.86 21.04 2.50
N GLY A 351 -11.73 21.28 3.17
CA GLY A 351 -10.52 21.83 2.58
C GLY A 351 -10.45 23.37 2.56
N GLY A 352 -11.58 24.04 2.79
CA GLY A 352 -11.66 25.50 2.91
C GLY A 352 -11.47 26.01 4.34
N SER A 353 -11.63 27.33 4.52
CA SER A 353 -11.60 27.97 5.83
C SER A 353 -12.55 29.16 5.93
N SER A 354 -12.89 29.51 7.17
CA SER A 354 -13.73 30.67 7.51
C SER A 354 -13.13 31.40 8.72
N GLU A 355 -13.24 32.73 8.75
CA GLU A 355 -12.84 33.51 9.93
C GLU A 355 -13.94 33.49 10.99
N ILE A 356 -13.56 33.23 12.25
CA ILE A 356 -14.45 33.33 13.42
C ILE A 356 -13.77 34.15 14.52
N SER A 357 -14.53 34.60 15.51
CA SER A 357 -13.99 35.26 16.70
C SER A 357 -14.62 34.72 17.98
N ASN A 358 -13.81 34.61 19.03
CA ASN A 358 -14.29 34.31 20.38
C ASN A 358 -14.47 35.59 21.24
N GLY A 359 -14.46 36.77 20.61
CA GLY A 359 -14.54 38.08 21.26
C GLY A 359 -13.17 38.70 21.56
N ALA A 360 -12.22 37.91 22.07
CA ALA A 360 -10.87 38.39 22.39
C ALA A 360 -9.86 38.20 21.25
N GLN A 361 -10.06 37.18 20.42
CA GLN A 361 -9.14 36.78 19.37
C GLN A 361 -9.90 36.46 18.07
N LYS A 362 -9.25 36.74 16.94
CA LYS A 362 -9.64 36.19 15.64
C LYS A 362 -9.04 34.79 15.50
N LEU A 363 -9.85 33.86 15.00
CA LEU A 363 -9.47 32.48 14.75
C LEU A 363 -9.84 32.12 13.31
N THR A 364 -9.03 31.27 12.69
CA THR A 364 -9.36 30.66 11.39
C THR A 364 -9.89 29.27 11.64
N LEU A 365 -11.13 29.01 11.24
CA LEU A 365 -11.72 27.68 11.20
C LEU A 365 -11.37 27.02 9.88
N GLU A 366 -10.56 25.97 9.91
CA GLU A 366 -10.22 25.16 8.75
C GLU A 366 -11.05 23.87 8.77
N TYR A 367 -11.89 23.65 7.75
CA TYR A 367 -12.70 22.44 7.65
C TYR A 367 -11.82 21.31 7.09
N THR A 368 -11.51 20.30 7.89
CA THR A 368 -10.48 19.31 7.49
C THR A 368 -11.03 17.98 7.03
N GLY A 369 -12.23 17.58 7.43
CA GLY A 369 -12.82 16.35 6.92
C GLY A 369 -14.24 16.09 7.39
N LEU A 370 -15.03 15.49 6.50
CA LEU A 370 -16.33 14.93 6.81
C LEU A 370 -16.26 13.41 6.63
N ARG A 371 -16.79 12.67 7.60
CA ARG A 371 -17.04 11.23 7.46
C ARG A 371 -18.51 11.00 7.70
N VAL A 372 -19.24 10.54 6.69
CA VAL A 372 -20.68 10.27 6.82
C VAL A 372 -20.95 8.97 7.60
N ILE A 373 -20.00 8.04 7.55
CA ILE A 373 -20.06 6.74 8.22
C ILE A 373 -18.77 6.55 9.00
N ASN A 374 -18.88 6.25 10.29
CA ASN A 374 -17.76 5.92 11.17
C ASN A 374 -18.02 4.57 11.82
N VAL A 375 -17.17 3.57 11.55
CA VAL A 375 -17.30 2.23 12.11
C VAL A 375 -16.29 2.08 13.23
N GLU A 376 -16.80 2.04 14.46
CA GLU A 376 -16.00 1.98 15.67
C GLU A 376 -16.09 0.59 16.30
N ASN A 377 -15.00 0.15 16.93
CA ASN A 377 -14.96 -1.12 17.64
C ASN A 377 -15.21 -0.91 19.14
N PHE A 378 -16.34 -1.42 19.61
CA PHE A 378 -16.73 -1.40 21.03
C PHE A 378 -16.34 -2.69 21.78
N GLY A 379 -15.67 -3.62 21.11
CA GLY A 379 -15.16 -4.84 21.69
C GLY A 379 -13.85 -4.63 22.47
N GLY A 380 -13.95 -4.23 23.74
CA GLY A 380 -12.82 -4.12 24.67
C GLY A 380 -12.80 -2.81 25.48
N ALA A 381 -12.08 -2.80 26.61
CA ALA A 381 -12.03 -1.68 27.58
C ALA A 381 -11.36 -0.39 27.06
N THR A 382 -11.07 -0.28 25.76
CA THR A 382 -10.49 0.92 25.15
C THR A 382 -11.03 1.06 23.72
N PRO A 383 -11.89 2.04 23.42
CA PRO A 383 -12.35 2.32 22.07
C PRO A 383 -11.17 2.85 21.25
N SER A 384 -10.54 1.94 20.52
CA SER A 384 -9.48 2.24 19.56
C SER A 384 -10.13 2.41 18.19
N GLY A 385 -10.04 3.63 17.66
CA GLY A 385 -10.59 3.97 16.35
C GLY A 385 -10.03 3.09 15.24
N THR A 386 -10.91 2.36 14.56
CA THR A 386 -10.48 1.54 13.41
C THR A 386 -10.65 2.38 12.15
N ASP A 387 -9.59 3.01 11.68
CA ASP A 387 -9.64 3.74 10.41
C ASP A 387 -9.76 2.74 9.25
N VAL A 388 -10.96 2.60 8.69
CA VAL A 388 -11.27 1.71 7.57
C VAL A 388 -10.49 2.04 6.28
N ARG A 389 -9.83 3.21 6.19
CA ARG A 389 -8.91 3.55 5.08
C ARG A 389 -7.53 2.91 5.24
N LYS A 390 -7.14 2.51 6.46
CA LYS A 390 -5.90 1.78 6.70
C LYS A 390 -6.18 0.28 6.67
N VAL A 391 -5.68 -0.38 5.62
CA VAL A 391 -5.47 -1.84 5.68
C VAL A 391 -4.36 -2.05 6.70
N ASP A 392 -4.72 -2.36 7.94
CA ASP A 392 -3.78 -2.59 9.03
C ASP A 392 -3.11 -3.97 8.83
N LEU A 393 -2.15 -4.05 7.91
CA LEU A 393 -1.46 -5.28 7.54
C LEU A 393 -0.83 -5.97 8.75
N GLY A 394 -0.38 -5.20 9.75
CA GLY A 394 0.25 -5.71 10.97
C GLY A 394 -0.67 -6.62 11.79
N GLN A 395 -1.96 -6.29 11.89
CA GLN A 395 -2.94 -7.18 12.54
C GLN A 395 -3.31 -8.39 11.67
N SER A 396 -3.39 -8.24 10.34
CA SER A 396 -3.74 -9.34 9.42
C SER A 396 -2.65 -10.43 9.33
N ILE A 397 -1.38 -10.06 9.52
CA ILE A 397 -0.26 -11.01 9.53
C ILE A 397 -0.24 -11.82 10.84
N GLY A 398 -0.63 -11.22 11.96
CA GLY A 398 -0.78 -11.91 13.24
C GLY A 398 -1.87 -13.00 13.21
N SER A 399 -2.92 -12.84 12.41
CA SER A 399 -3.99 -13.85 12.29
C SER A 399 -3.63 -15.07 11.45
N HIS A 400 -2.59 -15.02 10.62
CA HIS A 400 -2.18 -16.12 9.74
C HIS A 400 -0.86 -16.79 10.14
N LEU A 401 -0.07 -16.16 11.00
CA LEU A 401 1.12 -16.78 11.60
C LEU A 401 0.69 -17.53 12.88
N GLY A 402 0.49 -18.84 12.74
CA GLY A 402 0.14 -19.71 13.86
C GLY A 402 1.15 -19.63 15.00
N ALA A 403 0.74 -18.98 16.10
CA ALA A 403 1.34 -19.14 17.42
C ALA A 403 0.27 -18.90 18.49
N ALA A 404 0.31 -19.72 19.53
CA ALA A 404 -0.73 -19.93 20.52
C ALA A 404 -0.93 -18.74 21.48
N ASN A 405 -1.64 -17.70 21.04
CA ASN A 405 -2.32 -16.76 21.93
C ASN A 405 -3.61 -16.24 21.27
N LYS A 406 -4.68 -17.04 21.38
CA LYS A 406 -6.04 -16.61 20.97
C LYS A 406 -6.59 -15.64 22.00
N THR A 407 -6.34 -14.36 21.82
CA THR A 407 -7.33 -13.34 22.16
C THR A 407 -7.90 -12.81 20.87
N VAL A 408 -8.85 -13.56 20.29
CA VAL A 408 -9.79 -12.96 19.35
C VAL A 408 -10.60 -11.97 20.18
N THR A 409 -10.13 -10.73 20.29
CA THR A 409 -10.96 -9.64 20.81
C THR A 409 -12.18 -9.60 19.91
N LYS A 410 -13.33 -9.95 20.47
CA LYS A 410 -14.61 -9.98 19.77
C LYS A 410 -14.87 -8.55 19.29
N LYS A 411 -14.66 -8.30 18.00
CA LYS A 411 -14.87 -6.97 17.42
C LYS A 411 -16.37 -6.71 17.36
N GLU A 412 -16.85 -5.74 18.15
CA GLU A 412 -18.22 -5.25 18.08
C GLU A 412 -18.20 -3.96 17.27
N LEU A 413 -18.13 -4.12 15.96
CA LEU A 413 -18.12 -3.01 15.01
C LEU A 413 -19.52 -2.42 14.90
N ARG A 414 -19.64 -1.12 15.16
CA ARG A 414 -20.89 -0.38 15.04
C ARG A 414 -20.65 0.93 14.29
N ASN A 415 -21.55 1.23 13.35
CA ASN A 415 -21.59 2.56 12.77
C ASN A 415 -22.12 3.56 13.82
N VAL A 416 -21.33 4.56 14.16
CA VAL A 416 -21.67 5.62 15.14
C VAL A 416 -22.13 6.92 14.48
N GLY A 417 -22.37 6.88 13.16
CA GLY A 417 -22.90 8.00 12.40
C GLY A 417 -21.82 8.98 11.92
N PRO A 418 -22.24 10.16 11.44
CA PRO A 418 -21.33 11.12 10.85
C PRO A 418 -20.42 11.80 11.87
N SER A 419 -19.22 12.17 11.43
CA SER A 419 -18.28 13.00 12.19
C SER A 419 -17.68 14.10 11.33
N ILE A 420 -17.33 15.20 11.99
CA ILE A 420 -16.67 16.36 11.39
C ILE A 420 -15.33 16.61 12.08
N SER A 421 -14.28 16.78 11.28
CA SER A 421 -12.97 17.24 11.70
C SER A 421 -12.74 18.67 11.25
N TYR A 422 -12.17 19.47 12.12
CA TYR A 422 -11.76 20.84 11.81
C TYR A 422 -10.57 21.28 12.67
N LYS A 423 -9.86 22.30 12.22
CA LYS A 423 -8.81 22.96 13.01
C LYS A 423 -9.22 24.39 13.31
N LEU A 424 -8.91 24.84 14.52
CA LEU A 424 -8.96 26.25 14.88
C LEU A 424 -7.54 26.77 15.00
N ARG A 425 -7.18 27.72 14.14
CA ARG A 425 -5.88 28.38 14.14
C ARG A 425 -5.98 29.78 14.72
N ASP A 426 -5.10 30.12 15.64
CA ASP A 426 -5.00 31.47 16.18
C ASP A 426 -4.12 32.40 15.34
N ALA A 427 -4.05 33.68 15.72
CA ALA A 427 -3.23 34.67 15.04
C ALA A 427 -1.71 34.41 15.12
N SER A 428 -1.26 33.55 16.04
CA SER A 428 0.14 33.12 16.14
C SER A 428 0.47 31.94 15.21
N GLY A 429 -0.54 31.39 14.54
CA GLY A 429 -0.41 30.24 13.64
C GLY A 429 -0.52 28.88 14.35
N GLN A 430 -0.72 28.86 15.67
CA GLN A 430 -0.93 27.61 16.41
C GLN A 430 -2.34 27.08 16.12
N ALA A 431 -2.45 25.80 15.75
CA ALA A 431 -3.70 25.16 15.41
C ALA A 431 -4.02 24.02 16.37
N ARG A 432 -5.25 24.01 16.90
CA ARG A 432 -5.82 22.87 17.63
C ARG A 432 -6.80 22.14 16.75
N GLU A 433 -6.82 20.82 16.86
CA GLU A 433 -7.67 19.97 16.03
C GLU A 433 -8.82 19.38 16.83
N PHE A 434 -9.98 19.37 16.19
CA PHE A 434 -11.24 18.91 16.76
C PHE A 434 -11.81 17.78 15.92
N HIS A 435 -12.46 16.83 16.58
CA HIS A 435 -13.15 15.71 15.95
C HIS A 435 -14.46 15.43 16.69
N ASN A 436 -15.58 15.73 16.04
CA ASN A 436 -16.89 15.74 16.68
C ASN A 436 -17.82 14.74 16.00
N TYR A 437 -18.42 13.85 16.79
CA TYR A 437 -19.49 12.97 16.33
C TYR A 437 -20.83 13.71 16.37
N MET A 438 -21.62 13.54 15.31
CA MET A 438 -22.88 14.28 15.12
C MET A 438 -24.11 13.55 15.65
N LEU A 439 -23.96 12.29 16.06
CA LEU A 439 -25.00 11.50 16.72
C LEU A 439 -24.52 11.05 18.11
N PRO A 440 -25.43 10.85 19.06
CA PRO A 440 -25.07 10.35 20.37
C PRO A 440 -24.58 8.89 20.25
N VAL A 441 -23.44 8.63 20.88
CA VAL A 441 -22.79 7.32 20.88
C VAL A 441 -23.11 6.62 22.19
N ASP A 442 -23.62 5.41 22.07
CA ASP A 442 -23.80 4.51 23.20
C ASP A 442 -22.48 3.78 23.48
N MET A 443 -21.89 4.11 24.62
CA MET A 443 -20.59 3.58 25.06
C MET A 443 -20.75 2.35 25.97
N GLY A 444 -21.98 1.89 26.23
CA GLY A 444 -22.26 0.76 27.12
C GLY A 444 -22.15 1.05 28.62
N ASP A 445 -21.86 2.30 29.02
CA ASP A 445 -21.68 2.74 30.41
C ASP A 445 -22.84 3.61 30.96
N GLY A 446 -23.94 3.76 30.21
CA GLY A 446 -25.12 4.51 30.65
C GLY A 446 -25.85 5.20 29.50
N SER A 447 -26.26 6.45 29.74
CA SER A 447 -26.96 7.25 28.72
C SER A 447 -26.04 7.56 27.53
N PRO A 448 -26.56 7.52 26.29
CA PRO A 448 -25.80 7.91 25.10
C PRO A 448 -25.20 9.31 25.23
N VAL A 449 -23.98 9.50 24.69
CA VAL A 449 -23.25 10.76 24.79
C VAL A 449 -22.77 11.25 23.43
N PHE A 450 -22.83 12.55 23.20
CA PHE A 450 -22.10 13.20 22.12
C PHE A 450 -20.62 13.28 22.47
N LEU A 451 -19.77 12.89 21.53
CA LEU A 451 -18.33 12.88 21.69
C LEU A 451 -17.70 14.06 20.94
N MET A 452 -17.17 15.03 21.69
CA MET A 452 -16.51 16.22 21.16
C MET A 452 -15.01 16.15 21.47
N GLY A 453 -14.21 15.77 20.47
CA GLY A 453 -12.79 15.49 20.61
C GLY A 453 -11.91 16.72 20.39
N ILE A 454 -10.82 16.82 21.16
CA ILE A 454 -9.76 17.83 20.96
C ILE A 454 -8.36 17.19 21.09
N ARG A 455 -7.43 17.66 20.26
CA ARG A 455 -5.99 17.43 20.43
C ARG A 455 -5.20 18.70 20.12
N ASP A 456 -4.11 18.90 20.86
CA ASP A 456 -3.26 20.08 20.71
C ASP A 456 -2.23 19.87 19.59
N THR A 457 -1.70 18.65 19.45
CA THR A 457 -0.82 18.29 18.34
C THR A 457 -1.35 17.05 17.60
N PRO A 458 -0.98 16.87 16.31
CA PRO A 458 -1.35 15.65 15.56
C PRO A 458 -0.78 14.35 16.16
N ALA A 459 0.25 14.45 17.00
CA ALA A 459 0.86 13.31 17.69
C ALA A 459 0.04 12.85 18.90
N ASP A 460 -0.79 13.73 19.47
CA ASP A 460 -1.59 13.42 20.64
C ASP A 460 -2.84 12.61 20.28
N ALA A 461 -3.25 11.74 21.21
CA ALA A 461 -4.56 11.12 21.16
C ALA A 461 -5.66 12.17 21.41
N PHE A 462 -6.80 12.02 20.73
CA PHE A 462 -7.96 12.85 20.99
C PHE A 462 -8.47 12.64 22.42
N ARG A 463 -8.71 13.74 23.13
CA ARG A 463 -9.44 13.77 24.40
C ARG A 463 -10.87 14.17 24.11
N TYR A 464 -11.84 13.38 24.56
CA TYR A 464 -13.25 13.60 24.26
C TYR A 464 -14.00 14.17 25.46
N LEU A 465 -14.64 15.32 25.26
CA LEU A 465 -15.72 15.77 26.13
C LEU A 465 -16.97 14.96 25.80
N ARG A 466 -17.53 14.32 26.83
CA ARG A 466 -18.78 13.55 26.73
C ARG A 466 -19.94 14.44 27.16
N ILE A 467 -20.87 14.70 26.25
CA ILE A 467 -22.07 15.49 26.52
C ILE A 467 -23.27 14.54 26.51
N PRO A 468 -23.99 14.38 27.63
CA PRO A 468 -25.13 13.48 27.67
C PRO A 468 -26.23 13.94 26.72
N ALA A 469 -26.80 12.99 25.98
CA ALA A 469 -28.02 13.22 25.24
C ALA A 469 -29.21 13.31 26.20
N ASP A 470 -30.15 14.21 25.91
CA ASP A 470 -31.43 14.27 26.60
C ASP A 470 -32.42 13.20 26.07
N ASP A 471 -33.62 13.15 26.63
CA ASP A 471 -34.66 12.17 26.26
C ASP A 471 -35.10 12.27 24.79
N GLN A 472 -34.76 13.37 24.09
CA GLN A 472 -35.01 13.57 22.66
C GLN A 472 -33.78 13.20 21.80
N GLY A 473 -32.69 12.74 22.41
CA GLY A 473 -31.43 12.43 21.74
C GLY A 473 -30.59 13.67 21.40
N ASN A 474 -30.90 14.84 21.98
CA ASN A 474 -30.27 16.11 21.67
C ASN A 474 -29.30 16.57 22.77
N MET A 475 -28.47 17.57 22.47
CA MET A 475 -27.58 18.22 23.45
C MET A 475 -28.28 19.32 24.26
N ASP A 476 -29.52 19.66 23.94
CA ASP A 476 -30.20 20.85 24.45
C ASP A 476 -30.43 20.81 25.96
N GLY A 477 -30.71 19.63 26.53
CA GLY A 477 -30.78 19.43 27.98
C GLY A 477 -29.50 19.86 28.71
N PHE A 478 -28.35 19.36 28.26
CA PHE A 478 -27.05 19.70 28.84
C PHE A 478 -26.72 21.19 28.66
N LEU A 479 -26.96 21.73 27.46
CA LEU A 479 -26.67 23.13 27.16
C LEU A 479 -27.52 24.09 28.01
N ARG A 480 -28.81 23.78 28.21
CA ARG A 480 -29.69 24.55 29.10
C ARG A 480 -29.24 24.47 30.56
N LEU A 481 -28.92 23.28 31.06
CA LEU A 481 -28.43 23.10 32.43
C LEU A 481 -27.17 23.94 32.66
N ARG A 482 -26.22 23.87 31.73
CA ARG A 482 -25.00 24.65 31.84
C ARG A 482 -25.24 26.16 31.78
N ALA A 483 -26.10 26.62 30.88
CA ALA A 483 -26.46 28.03 30.80
C ALA A 483 -27.10 28.51 32.11
N ALA A 484 -27.98 27.70 32.71
CA ALA A 484 -28.60 27.98 34.01
C ALA A 484 -27.59 28.00 35.16
N LEU A 485 -26.58 27.12 35.17
CA LEU A 485 -25.53 27.10 36.18
C LEU A 485 -24.62 28.35 36.11
N ALA A 486 -24.39 28.86 34.89
CA ALA A 486 -23.62 30.09 34.68
C ALA A 486 -24.39 31.36 35.07
N ASP A 487 -25.72 31.31 35.12
CA ASP A 487 -26.58 32.43 35.52
C ASP A 487 -26.78 32.45 37.05
N ALA A 488 -26.21 33.47 37.72
CA ALA A 488 -26.24 33.55 39.18
C ALA A 488 -27.66 33.59 39.78
N PRO A 489 -28.62 34.41 39.26
CA PRO A 489 -30.00 34.39 39.76
C PRO A 489 -30.68 33.03 39.61
N THR A 490 -30.53 32.37 38.46
CA THR A 490 -31.10 31.03 38.25
C THR A 490 -30.48 29.99 39.18
N ARG A 491 -29.16 30.07 39.42
CA ARG A 491 -28.46 29.19 40.36
C ARG A 491 -28.96 29.37 41.79
N GLU A 492 -29.10 30.61 42.26
CA GLU A 492 -29.63 30.92 43.60
C GLU A 492 -31.06 30.43 43.80
N GLU A 493 -31.92 30.60 42.79
CA GLU A 493 -33.30 30.10 42.83
C GLU A 493 -33.34 28.56 42.83
N ALA A 494 -32.48 27.90 42.06
CA ALA A 494 -32.38 26.45 42.05
C ALA A 494 -31.93 25.91 43.42
N VAL A 495 -30.92 26.54 44.05
CA VAL A 495 -30.47 26.20 45.41
C VAL A 495 -31.60 26.37 46.41
N ARG A 496 -32.33 27.50 46.36
CA ARG A 496 -33.46 27.77 47.25
C ARG A 496 -34.55 26.70 47.15
N ARG A 497 -34.95 26.34 45.92
CA ARG A 497 -35.96 25.30 45.68
C ARG A 497 -35.49 23.92 46.13
N TYR A 498 -34.23 23.59 45.89
CA TYR A 498 -33.65 22.33 46.32
C TYR A 498 -33.62 22.25 47.85
N SER A 499 -33.13 23.28 48.54
CA SER A 499 -33.09 23.34 50.00
C SER A 499 -34.48 23.23 50.63
N ALA A 500 -35.49 23.88 50.04
CA ALA A 500 -36.87 23.76 50.51
C ALA A 500 -37.47 22.36 50.32
N LYS A 501 -37.01 21.59 49.32
CA LYS A 501 -37.49 20.24 49.04
C LYS A 501 -36.72 19.16 49.81
N ALA A 502 -35.43 19.37 50.04
CA ALA A 502 -34.53 18.41 50.66
C ALA A 502 -34.57 18.44 52.19
N VAL A 503 -35.04 19.53 52.79
CA VAL A 503 -35.08 19.73 54.23
C VAL A 503 -36.48 19.51 54.78
N ASP A 504 -36.55 18.82 55.92
CA ASP A 504 -37.79 18.62 56.69
C ASP A 504 -38.40 19.99 57.07
N PRO A 505 -39.69 20.25 56.76
CA PRO A 505 -40.38 21.48 57.16
C PRO A 505 -40.29 21.82 58.66
N ALA A 506 -40.03 20.82 59.52
CA ALA A 506 -39.85 21.01 60.96
C ALA A 506 -38.48 21.61 61.36
N ARG A 507 -37.53 21.78 60.43
CA ARG A 507 -36.16 22.29 60.69
C ARG A 507 -35.70 23.33 59.65
N PRO A 508 -36.33 24.51 59.59
CA PRO A 508 -36.02 25.54 58.58
C PRO A 508 -34.58 26.07 58.64
N GLU A 509 -33.91 25.97 59.78
CA GLU A 509 -32.50 26.31 59.97
C GLU A 509 -31.56 25.48 59.09
N LEU A 510 -31.88 24.21 58.83
CA LEU A 510 -31.09 23.33 57.97
C LEU A 510 -31.19 23.74 56.50
N ALA A 511 -32.30 24.32 56.06
CA ALA A 511 -32.46 24.82 54.69
C ALA A 511 -31.56 26.03 54.43
N THR A 512 -31.38 26.88 55.44
CA THR A 512 -30.50 28.06 55.38
C THR A 512 -29.03 27.64 55.34
N GLN A 513 -28.63 26.66 56.17
CA GLN A 513 -27.27 26.11 56.18
C GLN A 513 -26.94 25.37 54.88
N LEU A 514 -27.89 24.59 54.35
CA LEU A 514 -27.73 23.87 53.08
C LEU A 514 -27.60 24.84 51.90
N ALA A 515 -28.42 25.91 51.88
CA ALA A 515 -28.31 26.96 50.86
C ALA A 515 -26.97 27.72 50.95
N ALA A 516 -26.48 28.02 52.15
CA ALA A 516 -25.19 28.68 52.36
C ALA A 516 -23.97 27.80 52.00
N SER A 517 -24.15 26.48 51.95
CA SER A 517 -23.10 25.52 51.56
C SER A 517 -22.98 25.31 50.05
N ALA A 518 -23.92 25.81 49.26
CA ALA A 518 -23.91 25.69 47.81
C ALA A 518 -23.07 26.84 47.19
N PRO A 519 -22.03 26.54 46.39
CA PRO A 519 -21.16 27.55 45.79
C PRO A 519 -21.81 28.36 44.63
#